data_AF-A0A385KNP6-F1
#
_entry.id   AF-A0A385KNP6-F1
#
_cell.length_a   1.000
_cell.length_b   1.000
_cell.length_c   1.000
_cell.angle_alpha   90.00
_cell.angle_beta   90.00
_cell.angle_gamma   90.00
#
_symmetry.space_group_name_H-M   'P 1'
#
loop_
_entity.id
_entity.type
_entity.pdbx_description
1 polymer ?
#
loop_
_entity_poly.entity_id
_entity_poly.type
_entity_poly.pdbx_seq_one_letter_code
_entity_poly.pdbx_strand_id
1 'polypeptide(L)'
;ARCSIVNYQGDVVYDKYIKPPSPVTDYRTRWSGIRREHLVNAIPFTAAQKEILKLLHGKLVIGHAIQNDYKALGYFHPKEMTRDTSKIPLLKRKAG
;
A
#
# COMPACT_ATOMS: atom_id res chain seq x y z
N ALA A 1 7.33 -3.91 4.73
CA ALA A 1 7.34 -4.23 3.29
C ALA A 1 6.78 -3.03 2.53
N ARG A 2 7.29 -2.76 1.33
CA ARG A 2 7.16 -1.49 0.57
C ARG A 2 5.74 -0.93 0.45
N CYS A 3 5.62 0.39 0.37
CA CYS A 3 4.39 1.08 -0.06
C CYS A 3 4.73 2.06 -1.18
N SER A 4 3.91 2.03 -2.24
CA SER A 4 4.03 2.90 -3.40
C SER A 4 2.69 3.57 -3.66
N ILE A 5 2.70 4.88 -3.86
CA ILE A 5 1.52 5.70 -4.17
C ILE A 5 1.85 6.53 -5.40
N VAL A 6 0.95 6.53 -6.36
CA VAL A 6 1.03 7.33 -7.58
C VAL A 6 -0.11 8.34 -7.61
N ASN A 7 0.12 9.48 -8.27
CA ASN A 7 -0.94 10.43 -8.58
C ASN A 7 -1.77 9.95 -9.80
N TYR A 8 -2.75 10.76 -10.21
CA TYR A 8 -3.61 10.43 -11.35
C TYR A 8 -2.85 10.42 -12.69
N GLN A 9 -1.80 11.24 -12.81
CA GLN A 9 -0.93 11.32 -13.98
C GLN A 9 0.04 10.13 -14.09
N GLY A 10 0.16 9.32 -13.03
CA GLY A 10 1.05 8.17 -12.97
C GLY A 10 2.41 8.47 -12.32
N ASP A 11 2.65 9.68 -11.84
CA ASP A 11 3.88 10.03 -11.14
C ASP A 11 3.92 9.40 -9.76
N VAL A 12 5.08 8.88 -9.37
CA VAL A 12 5.32 8.31 -8.05
C VAL A 12 5.44 9.43 -7.03
N VAL A 13 4.46 9.54 -6.12
CA VAL A 13 4.45 10.53 -5.03
C VAL A 13 4.96 9.97 -3.71
N TYR A 14 5.00 8.65 -3.59
CA TYR A 14 5.55 7.96 -2.43
C TYR A 14 6.03 6.59 -2.88
N ASP A 15 7.28 6.24 -2.57
CA ASP A 15 7.78 4.88 -2.78
C ASP A 15 8.89 4.57 -1.78
N LYS A 16 8.56 3.81 -0.74
CA LYS A 16 9.51 3.56 0.36
C LYS A 16 9.41 2.14 0.88
N TYR A 17 10.56 1.58 1.25
CA TYR A 17 10.62 0.37 2.06
C TYR A 17 10.34 0.70 3.53
N ILE A 18 9.45 -0.07 4.14
CA ILE A 18 8.97 0.14 5.50
C ILE A 18 9.37 -1.05 6.37
N LYS A 19 10.00 -0.76 7.51
CA LYS A 19 10.39 -1.76 8.50
C LYS A 19 9.14 -2.21 9.28
N PRO A 20 8.75 -3.50 9.20
CA PRO A 20 7.60 -4.00 9.94
C PRO A 20 7.78 -3.85 11.46
N PRO A 21 6.69 -3.70 12.23
CA PRO A 21 6.76 -3.57 13.68
C PRO A 21 7.23 -4.85 14.39
N SER A 22 7.01 -6.01 13.77
CA SER A 22 7.42 -7.32 14.29
C SER A 22 8.56 -7.93 13.46
N PRO A 23 9.36 -8.83 14.04
CA PRO A 23 10.40 -9.55 13.29
C PRO A 23 9.82 -10.29 12.08
N VAL A 24 10.54 -10.24 10.96
CA VAL A 24 10.14 -10.92 9.72
C VAL A 24 10.57 -12.37 9.78
N THR A 25 9.60 -13.28 9.75
CA THR A 25 9.82 -14.74 9.68
C THR A 25 9.96 -15.24 8.24
N ASP A 26 9.19 -14.66 7.31
CA ASP A 26 9.26 -14.93 5.87
C ASP A 26 9.03 -13.64 5.08
N TYR A 27 9.91 -13.36 4.12
CA TYR A 27 9.87 -12.19 3.24
C TYR A 27 8.90 -12.36 2.07
N ARG A 28 8.52 -13.60 1.76
CA ARG A 28 7.66 -13.96 0.62
C ARG A 28 8.19 -13.39 -0.70
N THR A 29 9.52 -13.39 -0.90
CA THR A 29 10.21 -12.68 -1.98
C THR A 29 9.68 -13.03 -3.37
N ARG A 30 9.25 -14.29 -3.61
CA ARG A 30 8.62 -14.71 -4.88
C ARG A 30 7.41 -13.86 -5.26
N TRP A 31 6.65 -13.38 -4.28
CA TRP A 31 5.44 -12.57 -4.50
C TRP A 31 5.67 -11.09 -4.24
N SER A 32 6.47 -10.75 -3.23
CA SER A 32 6.64 -9.37 -2.75
C SER A 32 7.83 -8.64 -3.39
N GLY A 33 8.79 -9.38 -3.95
CA GLY A 33 10.09 -8.84 -4.35
C GLY A 33 10.95 -8.32 -3.19
N ILE A 34 10.51 -8.45 -1.94
CA ILE A 34 11.24 -7.94 -0.77
C ILE A 34 12.37 -8.91 -0.38
N ARG A 35 13.57 -8.35 -0.18
CA ARG A 35 14.76 -9.02 0.34
C ARG A 35 15.14 -8.42 1.70
N ARG A 36 15.98 -9.11 2.45
CA ARG A 36 16.49 -8.63 3.75
C ARG A 36 17.17 -7.26 3.63
N GLU A 37 17.98 -7.07 2.59
CA GLU A 37 18.69 -5.82 2.30
C GLU A 37 17.74 -4.60 2.18
N HIS A 38 16.55 -4.78 1.60
CA HIS A 38 15.55 -3.71 1.48
C HIS A 38 15.05 -3.21 2.84
N LEU A 39 15.14 -4.03 3.89
CA LEU A 39 14.65 -3.67 5.23
C LEU A 39 15.73 -3.15 6.17
N VAL A 40 17.01 -3.20 5.77
CA VAL A 40 18.14 -2.72 6.61
C VAL A 40 18.02 -1.23 6.85
N ASN A 41 17.77 -0.46 5.80
CA ASN A 41 17.64 1.01 5.83
C ASN A 41 16.20 1.48 5.64
N ALA A 42 15.23 0.59 5.86
CA ALA A 42 13.81 0.92 5.72
C ALA A 42 13.34 1.87 6.82
N ILE A 43 12.40 2.75 6.47
CA ILE A 43 11.83 3.70 7.42
C ILE A 43 10.98 2.97 8.47
N PRO A 44 10.94 3.45 9.73
CA PRO A 44 10.07 2.86 10.75
C PRO A 44 8.59 2.91 10.36
N PHE A 45 7.83 1.87 10.69
CA PHE A 45 6.40 1.79 10.39
C PHE A 45 5.61 3.02 10.84
N THR A 46 5.87 3.51 12.05
CA THR A 46 5.15 4.67 12.62
C THR A 46 5.40 5.96 11.85
N ALA A 47 6.61 6.17 11.34
CA ALA A 47 6.93 7.32 10.49
C ALA A 47 6.26 7.19 9.12
N ALA A 48 6.37 6.01 8.49
CA ALA A 48 5.74 5.70 7.22
C ALA A 48 4.22 5.90 7.27
N GLN A 49 3.59 5.40 8.33
CA GLN A 49 2.14 5.50 8.53
C GLN A 49 1.70 6.97 8.57
N LYS A 50 2.39 7.84 9.34
CA LYS A 50 2.08 9.27 9.40
C LYS A 50 2.19 9.94 8.02
N GLU A 51 3.25 9.64 7.27
CA GLU A 51 3.45 10.18 5.92
C GLU A 51 2.35 9.72 4.96
N ILE A 52 2.03 8.42 4.94
CA ILE A 52 0.99 7.85 4.09
C ILE A 52 -0.37 8.45 4.44
N LEU A 53 -0.75 8.50 5.72
CA LEU A 53 -2.05 9.04 6.14
C LEU A 53 -2.21 10.52 5.77
N LYS A 54 -1.13 11.30 5.87
CA LYS A 54 -1.12 12.70 5.41
C LYS A 54 -1.36 12.79 3.90
N LEU A 55 -0.81 11.87 3.11
CA LEU A 55 -1.03 11.82 1.66
C LEU A 55 -2.46 11.41 1.29
N LEU A 56 -3.04 10.44 2.02
CA LEU A 56 -4.40 9.94 1.75
C LEU A 56 -5.50 10.90 2.23
N HIS A 57 -5.18 11.80 3.16
CA HIS A 57 -6.16 12.70 3.76
C HIS A 57 -6.90 13.56 2.71
N GLY A 58 -8.23 13.47 2.71
CA GLY A 58 -9.11 14.21 1.79
C GLY A 58 -8.98 13.79 0.32
N LYS A 59 -8.35 12.64 0.01
CA LYS A 59 -8.17 12.17 -1.37
C LYS A 59 -8.98 10.91 -1.63
N LEU A 60 -9.47 10.78 -2.87
CA LEU A 60 -10.04 9.54 -3.35
C LEU A 60 -8.92 8.53 -3.65
N VAL A 61 -9.02 7.34 -3.06
CA VAL A 61 -8.00 6.29 -3.18
C VAL A 61 -8.49 5.18 -4.09
N ILE A 62 -7.68 4.83 -5.08
CA ILE A 62 -7.94 3.75 -6.04
C ILE A 62 -6.93 2.64 -5.79
N GLY A 63 -7.38 1.39 -5.74
CA GLY A 63 -6.49 0.23 -5.60
C GLY A 63 -7.17 -1.09 -5.92
N HIS A 64 -6.45 -2.20 -5.74
CA HIS A 64 -6.97 -3.55 -5.96
C HIS A 64 -6.95 -4.35 -4.67
N ALA A 65 -8.12 -4.76 -4.19
CA ALA A 65 -8.29 -5.41 -2.88
C ALA A 65 -7.70 -4.55 -1.73
N ILE A 66 -7.81 -3.22 -1.86
CA ILE A 66 -7.15 -2.19 -1.05
C ILE A 66 -7.47 -2.27 0.45
N GLN A 67 -8.52 -3.01 0.82
CA GLN A 67 -8.85 -3.30 2.21
C GLN A 67 -7.73 -4.06 2.93
N ASN A 68 -6.98 -4.91 2.22
CA ASN A 68 -5.83 -5.62 2.78
C ASN A 68 -4.71 -4.63 3.16
N ASP A 69 -4.45 -3.64 2.31
CA ASP A 69 -3.45 -2.61 2.54
C ASP A 69 -3.85 -1.69 3.69
N TYR A 70 -5.11 -1.27 3.75
CA TYR A 70 -5.65 -0.49 4.88
C TYR A 70 -5.54 -1.24 6.20
N LYS A 71 -5.85 -2.54 6.21
CA LYS A 71 -5.67 -3.39 7.40
C LYS A 71 -4.19 -3.47 7.80
N ALA A 72 -3.28 -3.65 6.85
CA ALA A 72 -1.84 -3.66 7.11
C ALA A 72 -1.32 -2.31 7.63
N LEU A 73 -1.93 -1.20 7.19
CA LEU A 73 -1.63 0.15 7.67
C LEU A 73 -2.31 0.47 9.01
N GLY A 74 -3.23 -0.36 9.50
CA GLY A 74 -4.04 -0.06 10.69
C GLY A 74 -4.93 1.17 10.51
N TYR A 75 -5.45 1.37 9.30
CA TYR A 75 -6.20 2.56 8.90
C TYR A 75 -7.56 2.20 8.29
N PHE A 76 -8.53 3.11 8.39
CA PHE A 76 -9.82 3.01 7.71
C PHE A 76 -10.05 4.26 6.88
N HIS A 77 -10.10 4.09 5.56
CA HIS A 77 -10.47 5.16 4.64
C HIS A 77 -11.98 5.17 4.40
N PRO A 78 -12.64 6.34 4.27
CA PRO A 78 -14.06 6.41 3.96
C PRO A 78 -14.43 5.60 2.71
N LYS A 79 -15.54 4.85 2.79
CA LYS A 79 -15.99 3.97 1.70
C LYS A 79 -16.35 4.79 0.45
N GLU A 80 -17.01 5.94 0.62
CA GLU A 80 -17.33 6.87 -0.47
C GLU A 80 -16.09 7.41 -1.19
N MET A 81 -14.96 7.50 -0.49
CA MET A 81 -13.67 7.97 -1.03
C MET A 81 -12.74 6.82 -1.48
N THR A 82 -13.22 5.57 -1.45
CA THR A 82 -12.47 4.40 -1.93
C THR A 82 -13.04 3.90 -3.25
N ARG A 83 -12.17 3.56 -4.21
CA ARG A 83 -12.51 2.82 -5.43
C ARG A 83 -11.67 1.55 -5.50
N ASP A 84 -12.30 0.42 -5.18
CA ASP A 84 -11.65 -0.89 -5.21
C ASP A 84 -11.92 -1.58 -6.55
N THR A 85 -10.89 -1.65 -7.38
CA THR A 85 -10.93 -2.26 -8.71
C THR A 85 -11.29 -3.74 -8.66
N SER A 86 -10.95 -4.44 -7.57
CA SER A 86 -11.30 -5.86 -7.36
C SER A 86 -12.79 -6.09 -7.17
N LYS A 87 -13.59 -5.05 -6.97
CA LYS A 87 -15.06 -5.13 -6.81
C LYS A 87 -15.82 -4.68 -8.04
N ILE A 88 -15.14 -4.16 -9.07
CA ILE A 88 -15.76 -3.61 -10.27
C ILE A 88 -15.98 -4.73 -11.29
N PRO A 89 -17.24 -5.10 -11.63
CA PRO A 89 -17.53 -6.23 -12.52
C PRO A 89 -16.88 -6.09 -13.90
N LEU A 90 -16.87 -4.87 -14.45
CA LEU A 90 -16.26 -4.58 -15.75
C LEU A 90 -14.75 -4.84 -15.77
N LEU A 91 -14.06 -4.51 -14.68
CA LEU A 91 -12.62 -4.73 -14.57
C LEU A 91 -12.31 -6.20 -14.30
N LYS A 92 -13.13 -6.89 -13.48
CA LYS A 92 -13.01 -8.34 -13.29
C LYS A 92 -13.11 -9.09 -14.62
N ARG A 93 -14.08 -8.75 -15.47
CA ARG A 93 -14.25 -9.39 -16.78
C ARG A 93 -13.05 -9.18 -17.72
N LYS A 94 -12.30 -8.08 -17.56
CA LYS A 94 -11.08 -7.81 -18.33
C LYS A 94 -9.82 -8.42 -17.70
N ALA A 95 -9.89 -8.86 -16.45
CA ALA A 95 -8.71 -9.27 -15.68
C ALA A 95 -8.22 -10.71 -15.96
N GLY A 96 -8.96 -11.49 -16.76
CA GLY A 96 -8.63 -12.89 -17.07
C GLY A 96 -9.12 -13.84 -15.98
#